data_AF-A0A6A8AQR5-F1
#
_entry.id   AF-A0A6A8AQR5-F1
#
_cell.length_a   1.000
_cell.length_b   1.000
_cell.length_c   1.000
_cell.angle_alpha   90.00
_cell.angle_beta   90.00
_cell.angle_gamma   90.00
#
_symmetry.space_group_name_H-M   'P 1'
#
loop_
_entity.id
_entity.type
_entity.pdbx_description
1 polymer ?
#
loop_
_entity_poly.entity_id
_entity_poly.type
_entity_poly.pdbx_seq_one_letter_code
_entity_poly.pdbx_strand_id
1 'polypeptide(L)'
;VSKTSPRGSFEPGINPLTQVLASGASFVARGFAGEPHHLKEVFMQAISHEGFALVDVLQPCVTWNRVNTYQFFRERVYKLEEEGHDPTNFDEAYRKAREWGDRIPIGVLYREERPSYRNNFPALEKGPLARQSPEKVNFKGLLKEFK
;
A
#
# COMPACT_ATOMS: atom_id res chain seq x y z
N VAL A 1 13.08 6.89 21.62
CA VAL A 1 14.51 7.16 21.93
C VAL A 1 15.37 6.29 21.02
N SER A 2 16.34 6.87 20.34
CA SER A 2 17.29 6.16 19.46
C SER A 2 18.72 6.63 19.76
N LYS A 3 19.73 6.04 19.10
CA LYS A 3 21.14 6.42 19.29
C LYS A 3 21.41 7.90 18.92
N THR A 4 20.79 8.39 17.85
CA THR A 4 20.93 9.78 17.38
C THR A 4 19.95 10.75 18.07
N SER A 5 18.87 10.23 18.62
CA SER A 5 17.83 10.99 19.32
C SER A 5 17.69 10.48 20.78
N PRO A 6 18.71 10.71 21.63
CA PRO A 6 18.74 10.17 23.00
C PRO A 6 17.66 10.78 23.90
N ARG A 7 17.17 11.98 23.56
CA ARG A 7 16.06 12.65 24.25
C ARG A 7 14.69 12.34 23.64
N GLY A 8 14.62 11.39 22.71
CA GLY A 8 13.44 11.17 21.88
C GLY A 8 13.43 12.02 20.61
N SER A 9 12.44 11.79 19.76
CA SER A 9 12.12 12.64 18.61
C SER A 9 10.97 13.54 19.01
N PHE A 10 11.10 14.83 18.71
CA PHE A 10 10.08 15.85 19.01
C PHE A 10 9.10 16.01 17.86
N GLU A 11 9.49 15.53 16.69
CA GLU A 11 8.77 15.59 15.44
C GLU A 11 7.70 14.49 15.42
N PRO A 12 6.47 14.82 14.99
CA PRO A 12 5.45 13.79 14.80
C PRO A 12 5.86 12.85 13.67
N GLY A 13 5.57 11.56 13.84
CA GLY A 13 5.77 10.56 12.80
C GLY A 13 4.83 10.79 11.61
N ILE A 14 5.31 10.50 10.41
CA ILE A 14 4.48 10.52 9.20
C ILE A 14 3.59 9.27 9.21
N ASN A 15 2.29 9.44 8.97
CA ASN A 15 1.37 8.33 8.81
C ASN A 15 1.33 7.89 7.32
N PRO A 16 1.93 6.74 6.96
CA PRO A 16 2.06 6.33 5.57
C PRO A 16 0.71 6.11 4.90
N LEU A 17 -0.29 5.61 5.64
CA LEU A 17 -1.63 5.34 5.11
C LEU A 17 -2.33 6.63 4.66
N THR A 18 -2.34 7.65 5.51
CA THR A 18 -2.97 8.94 5.16
C THR A 18 -2.28 9.61 3.98
N GLN A 19 -0.95 9.48 3.87
CA GLN A 19 -0.18 10.06 2.76
C GLN A 19 -0.54 9.40 1.44
N VAL A 20 -0.61 8.07 1.39
CA VAL A 20 -0.94 7.37 0.13
C VAL A 20 -2.42 7.47 -0.22
N LEU A 21 -3.32 7.52 0.77
CA LEU A 21 -4.73 7.83 0.52
C LEU A 21 -4.87 9.21 -0.11
N ALA A 22 -4.25 10.25 0.46
CA ALA A 22 -4.27 11.60 -0.09
C ALA A 22 -3.58 11.69 -1.48
N SER A 23 -2.58 10.84 -1.74
CA SER A 23 -1.92 10.72 -3.04
C SER A 23 -2.76 9.92 -4.06
N GLY A 24 -3.94 9.42 -3.66
CA GLY A 24 -4.88 8.73 -4.52
C GLY A 24 -4.56 7.25 -4.75
N ALA A 25 -3.88 6.55 -3.84
CA ALA A 25 -3.69 5.11 -3.97
C ALA A 25 -5.03 4.35 -4.05
N SER A 26 -5.14 3.38 -4.97
CA SER A 26 -6.36 2.60 -5.21
C SER A 26 -6.52 1.38 -4.32
N PHE A 27 -5.47 0.99 -3.59
CA PHE A 27 -5.53 -0.06 -2.57
C PHE A 27 -4.61 0.31 -1.41
N VAL A 28 -5.17 0.34 -0.21
CA VAL A 28 -4.44 0.70 1.02
C VAL A 28 -4.86 -0.25 2.12
N ALA A 29 -3.88 -0.92 2.72
CA ALA A 29 -4.09 -1.86 3.81
C ALA A 29 -3.04 -1.69 4.91
N ARG A 30 -3.37 -2.18 6.10
CA ARG A 30 -2.42 -2.33 7.21
C ARG A 30 -2.43 -3.77 7.70
N GLY A 31 -1.26 -4.34 7.89
CA GLY A 31 -1.09 -5.68 8.43
C GLY A 31 -0.22 -5.67 9.68
N PHE A 32 -0.18 -6.80 10.39
CA PHE A 32 0.66 -6.98 11.56
C PHE A 32 1.45 -8.28 11.43
N ALA A 33 2.77 -8.21 11.59
CA ALA A 33 3.65 -9.37 11.48
C ALA A 33 3.35 -10.46 12.53
N GLY A 34 2.70 -10.12 13.65
CA GLY A 34 2.26 -11.09 14.65
C GLY A 34 0.99 -11.87 14.27
N GLU A 35 0.33 -11.52 13.16
CA GLU A 35 -0.86 -12.16 12.61
C GLU A 35 -0.59 -12.71 11.19
N PRO A 36 0.27 -13.75 11.05
CA PRO A 36 0.81 -14.16 9.75
C PRO A 36 -0.26 -14.67 8.78
N HIS A 37 -1.31 -15.33 9.27
CA HIS A 37 -2.41 -15.81 8.44
C HIS A 37 -3.20 -14.64 7.84
N HIS A 38 -3.63 -13.69 8.68
CA HIS A 38 -4.32 -12.49 8.20
C HIS A 38 -3.42 -11.65 7.27
N LEU A 39 -2.13 -11.47 7.62
CA LEU A 39 -1.18 -10.73 6.79
C LEU A 39 -1.01 -11.36 5.40
N LYS A 40 -0.96 -12.69 5.31
CA LYS A 40 -0.94 -13.41 4.03
C LYS A 40 -2.17 -13.08 3.20
N GLU A 41 -3.36 -13.11 3.78
CA GLU A 41 -4.60 -12.81 3.05
C GLU A 41 -4.66 -11.35 2.58
N VAL A 42 -4.16 -10.41 3.39
CA VAL A 42 -3.99 -9.00 2.96
C VAL A 42 -3.04 -8.88 1.78
N PHE A 43 -1.90 -9.59 1.80
CA PHE A 43 -0.96 -9.58 0.67
C PHE A 43 -1.55 -10.22 -0.59
N MET A 44 -2.32 -11.31 -0.45
CA MET A 44 -3.00 -11.91 -1.60
C MET A 44 -3.95 -10.91 -2.25
N GLN A 45 -4.75 -10.20 -1.46
CA GLN A 45 -5.63 -9.14 -1.98
C GLN A 45 -4.85 -8.00 -2.63
N ALA A 46 -3.73 -7.57 -2.04
CA ALA A 46 -2.89 -6.50 -2.59
C ALA A 46 -2.23 -6.89 -3.92
N ILE A 47 -1.75 -8.13 -4.04
CA ILE A 47 -1.12 -8.64 -5.27
C ILE A 47 -2.15 -8.82 -6.39
N SER A 48 -3.37 -9.25 -6.04
CA SER A 48 -4.47 -9.40 -6.99
C SER A 48 -5.10 -8.06 -7.41
N HIS A 49 -4.77 -6.95 -6.73
CA HIS A 49 -5.32 -5.64 -7.06
C HIS A 49 -4.72 -5.08 -8.35
N GLU A 50 -5.57 -4.78 -9.33
CA GLU A 50 -5.18 -4.16 -10.60
C GLU A 50 -4.93 -2.66 -10.44
N GLY A 51 -3.82 -2.29 -9.81
CA GLY A 51 -3.46 -0.90 -9.56
C GLY A 51 -2.28 -0.74 -8.61
N PHE A 52 -2.10 0.47 -8.09
CA PHE A 52 -1.11 0.69 -7.03
C PHE A 52 -1.68 0.26 -5.69
N ALA A 53 -0.97 -0.63 -5.00
CA ALA A 53 -1.32 -1.17 -3.69
C ALA A 53 -0.22 -0.89 -2.66
N LEU A 54 -0.60 -0.33 -1.51
CA LEU A 54 0.28 -0.19 -0.35
C LEU A 54 -0.23 -1.03 0.82
N VAL A 55 0.70 -1.79 1.43
CA VAL A 55 0.46 -2.50 2.68
C VAL A 55 1.44 -2.01 3.74
N ASP A 56 0.94 -1.30 4.75
CA ASP A 56 1.70 -0.88 5.93
C ASP A 56 1.80 -2.06 6.91
N VAL A 57 2.98 -2.63 7.10
CA VAL A 57 3.17 -3.78 7.99
C VAL A 57 3.75 -3.32 9.33
N LEU A 58 2.94 -3.45 10.37
CA LEU A 58 3.39 -3.29 11.76
C LEU A 58 4.36 -4.43 12.09
N GLN A 59 5.65 -4.10 12.17
CA GLN A 59 6.73 -5.05 12.35
C GLN A 59 7.58 -4.68 13.58
N PRO A 60 7.45 -5.40 14.70
CA PRO A 60 8.24 -5.12 15.90
C PRO A 60 9.74 -5.44 15.74
N CYS A 61 10.61 -4.44 15.86
CA CYS A 61 12.06 -4.64 15.94
C CYS A 61 12.47 -5.02 17.37
N VAL A 62 12.66 -6.32 17.62
CA VAL A 62 12.97 -6.89 18.94
C VAL A 62 14.27 -6.39 19.57
N THR A 63 15.23 -5.93 18.76
CA THR A 63 16.55 -5.50 19.23
C THR A 63 16.55 -4.07 19.78
N TRP A 64 15.85 -3.16 19.10
CA TRP A 64 16.00 -1.72 19.35
C TRP A 64 14.72 -1.04 19.82
N ASN A 65 13.53 -1.44 19.34
CA ASN A 65 12.27 -0.81 19.72
C ASN A 65 11.64 -1.57 20.90
N ARG A 66 11.84 -1.05 22.11
CA ARG A 66 11.33 -1.63 23.35
C ARG A 66 9.90 -1.21 23.69
N VAL A 67 9.30 -0.29 22.93
CA VAL A 67 7.94 0.24 23.17
C VAL A 67 6.93 -0.48 22.29
N ASN A 68 7.13 -0.46 20.97
CA ASN A 68 6.20 -1.06 20.00
C ASN A 68 6.52 -2.54 19.80
N THR A 69 6.32 -3.33 20.86
CA THR A 69 6.60 -4.77 20.90
C THR A 69 5.47 -5.59 20.27
N TYR A 70 5.68 -6.90 20.12
CA TYR A 70 4.61 -7.82 19.71
C TYR A 70 3.42 -7.78 20.66
N GLN A 71 3.66 -7.73 21.97
CA GLN A 71 2.59 -7.65 22.96
C GLN A 71 1.80 -6.34 22.81
N PHE A 72 2.50 -5.21 22.67
CA PHE A 72 1.86 -3.90 22.47
C PHE A 72 0.83 -3.95 21.33
N PHE A 73 1.24 -4.47 20.17
CA PHE A 73 0.33 -4.56 19.03
C PHE A 73 -0.76 -5.61 19.21
N ARG A 74 -0.47 -6.81 19.74
CA ARG A 74 -1.47 -7.88 19.93
C ARG A 74 -2.66 -7.43 20.78
N GLU A 75 -2.43 -6.60 21.78
CA GLU A 75 -3.49 -6.07 22.65
C GLU A 75 -4.35 -4.99 21.99
N ARG A 76 -3.88 -4.40 20.87
CA ARG A 76 -4.46 -3.18 20.28
C ARG A 76 -4.98 -3.38 18.87
N VAL A 77 -4.43 -4.35 18.12
CA VAL A 77 -4.87 -4.60 16.75
C VAL A 77 -6.25 -5.23 16.74
N TYR A 78 -7.07 -4.79 15.80
CA TYR A 78 -8.35 -5.42 15.50
C TYR A 78 -8.57 -5.41 13.99
N LYS A 79 -9.31 -6.40 13.50
CA LYS A 79 -9.52 -6.61 12.06
C LYS A 79 -10.73 -5.82 11.58
N LEU A 80 -10.56 -5.04 10.52
CA LEU A 80 -11.62 -4.19 9.96
C LEU A 80 -12.77 -5.02 9.37
N GLU A 81 -12.46 -6.16 8.77
CA GLU A 81 -13.46 -7.06 8.18
C GLU A 81 -14.39 -7.68 9.22
N GLU A 82 -13.94 -7.84 10.47
CA GLU A 82 -14.76 -8.36 11.57
C GLU A 82 -15.73 -7.28 12.12
N GLU A 83 -15.47 -6.01 11.82
CA GLU A 83 -16.26 -4.84 12.26
C GLU A 83 -17.18 -4.29 11.17
N GLY A 84 -17.27 -4.96 10.01
CA GLY A 84 -18.14 -4.56 8.91
C GLY A 84 -17.70 -3.28 8.19
N HIS A 85 -16.40 -2.97 8.20
CA HIS A 85 -15.85 -1.81 7.50
C HIS A 85 -16.08 -1.91 5.98
N ASP A 86 -16.52 -0.81 5.36
CA ASP A 86 -16.64 -0.69 3.91
C ASP A 86 -15.35 -0.11 3.30
N PRO A 87 -14.54 -0.92 2.58
CA PRO A 87 -13.28 -0.47 2.00
C PRO A 87 -13.48 0.44 0.77
N THR A 88 -14.70 0.68 0.31
CA THR A 88 -14.97 1.62 -0.80
C THR A 88 -15.18 3.06 -0.33
N ASN A 89 -15.35 3.26 0.98
CA ASN A 89 -15.58 4.58 1.56
C ASN A 89 -14.25 5.28 1.92
N PHE A 90 -13.84 6.23 1.09
CA PHE A 90 -12.60 6.98 1.27
C PHE A 90 -12.52 7.73 2.62
N ASP A 91 -13.59 8.41 3.04
CA ASP A 91 -13.60 9.21 4.27
C ASP A 91 -13.46 8.31 5.51
N GLU A 92 -14.15 7.17 5.49
CA GLU A 92 -14.04 6.17 6.54
C GLU A 92 -12.63 5.57 6.57
N ALA A 93 -12.08 5.20 5.42
CA ALA A 93 -10.71 4.72 5.29
C ALA A 93 -9.70 5.72 5.86
N TYR A 94 -9.84 7.00 5.54
CA TYR A 94 -8.96 8.07 6.03
C TYR A 94 -9.09 8.28 7.55
N ARG A 95 -10.31 8.18 8.09
CA ARG A 95 -10.55 8.22 9.54
C ARG A 95 -9.89 7.02 10.24
N LYS A 96 -10.07 5.81 9.71
CA LYS A 96 -9.46 4.58 10.24
C LYS A 96 -7.94 4.58 10.12
N ALA A 97 -7.39 5.12 9.04
CA ALA A 97 -5.94 5.26 8.86
C ALA A 97 -5.27 6.08 9.98
N ARG A 98 -5.99 7.06 10.57
CA ARG A 98 -5.53 7.89 11.68
C ARG A 98 -5.72 7.27 13.06
N GLU A 99 -6.48 6.18 13.17
CA GLU A 99 -6.73 5.51 14.44
C GLU A 99 -5.44 4.89 14.98
N TRP A 100 -5.04 5.33 16.18
CA TRP A 100 -3.82 4.91 16.87
C TRP A 100 -3.99 5.10 18.37
N GLY A 101 -3.31 4.29 19.19
CA GLY A 101 -3.45 4.30 20.64
C GLY A 101 -4.00 2.97 21.13
N ASP A 102 -5.15 2.98 21.77
CA ASP A 102 -5.76 1.78 22.37
C ASP A 102 -6.27 0.78 21.34
N ARG A 103 -6.63 1.26 20.15
CA ARG A 103 -7.08 0.45 19.02
C ARG A 103 -6.30 0.82 17.76
N ILE A 104 -5.91 -0.20 17.00
CA ILE A 104 -5.14 -0.04 15.77
C ILE A 104 -5.78 -0.94 14.70
N PRO A 105 -6.41 -0.37 13.66
CA PRO A 105 -7.04 -1.19 12.62
C PRO A 105 -5.99 -1.91 11.78
N ILE A 106 -6.25 -3.19 11.50
CA ILE A 106 -5.57 -3.98 10.46
C ILE A 106 -6.62 -4.50 9.47
N GLY A 107 -6.19 -4.83 8.26
CA GLY A 107 -7.05 -5.23 7.16
C GLY A 107 -6.94 -4.26 5.98
N VAL A 108 -7.87 -4.39 5.03
CA VAL A 108 -7.99 -3.46 3.89
C VAL A 108 -8.74 -2.23 4.37
N LEU A 109 -8.10 -1.05 4.29
CA LEU A 109 -8.73 0.22 4.63
C LEU A 109 -9.43 0.83 3.43
N TYR A 110 -8.84 0.71 2.24
CA TYR A 110 -9.39 1.28 1.03
C TYR A 110 -9.11 0.41 -0.18
N ARG A 111 -10.11 0.26 -1.05
CA ARG A 111 -10.00 -0.37 -2.36
C ARG A 111 -10.95 0.29 -3.35
N GLU A 112 -10.41 0.67 -4.49
CA GLU A 112 -11.15 1.23 -5.62
C GLU A 112 -10.70 0.55 -6.92
N GLU A 113 -11.65 0.07 -7.70
CA GLU A 113 -11.39 -0.43 -9.04
C GLU A 113 -11.36 0.72 -10.05
N ARG A 114 -10.23 0.89 -10.74
CA ARG A 114 -10.07 1.88 -11.79
C ARG A 114 -8.98 1.46 -12.78
N PRO A 115 -8.96 2.03 -14.00
CA PRO A 115 -7.93 1.70 -14.98
C PRO A 115 -6.52 1.94 -14.43
N SER A 116 -5.70 0.88 -14.43
CA SER A 116 -4.29 1.00 -14.05
C SER A 116 -3.53 1.89 -15.04
N TYR A 117 -2.33 2.37 -14.66
CA TYR A 117 -1.47 3.12 -15.59
C TYR A 117 -1.30 2.34 -16.90
N ARG A 118 -1.01 1.04 -16.81
CA ARG A 118 -0.85 0.15 -17.97
C ARG A 118 -2.09 0.11 -18.87
N ASN A 119 -3.28 0.05 -18.29
CA ASN A 119 -4.54 -0.07 -19.05
C ASN A 119 -4.82 1.17 -19.91
N ASN A 120 -4.20 2.31 -19.58
CA ASN A 120 -4.34 3.56 -20.33
C ASN A 120 -3.33 3.73 -21.47
N PHE A 121 -2.45 2.75 -21.74
CA PHE A 121 -1.49 2.80 -22.86
C PHE A 121 -1.95 1.91 -24.02
N PRO A 122 -2.43 2.48 -25.14
CA PRO A 122 -2.85 1.70 -26.31
C PRO A 122 -1.76 0.76 -26.84
N ALA A 123 -0.49 1.17 -26.74
CA ALA A 123 0.66 0.35 -27.15
C ALA A 123 0.79 -0.97 -26.37
N LEU A 124 0.16 -1.08 -25.20
CA LEU A 124 0.24 -2.23 -24.30
C LEU A 124 -0.99 -3.15 -24.38
N GLU A 125 -1.98 -2.85 -25.23
CA GLU A 125 -3.17 -3.69 -25.41
C GLU A 125 -2.82 -5.13 -25.81
N LYS A 126 -1.77 -5.30 -26.63
CA LYS A 126 -1.26 -6.60 -27.07
C LYS A 126 -0.32 -7.26 -26.06
N GLY A 127 -0.21 -6.72 -24.85
CA GLY A 127 0.72 -7.18 -23.82
C GLY A 127 2.00 -6.34 -23.73
N PRO A 128 2.98 -6.78 -22.91
CA PRO A 128 4.21 -6.02 -22.68
C PRO A 128 5.02 -5.85 -23.97
N LEU A 129 5.59 -4.66 -24.20
CA LEU A 129 6.44 -4.37 -25.37
C LEU A 129 7.61 -5.36 -25.53
N ALA A 130 8.17 -5.84 -24.42
CA ALA A 130 9.24 -6.85 -24.43
C ALA A 130 8.86 -8.18 -25.12
N ARG A 131 7.56 -8.43 -25.30
CA ARG A 131 7.03 -9.62 -26.01
C ARG A 131 6.50 -9.29 -27.41
N GLN A 132 6.57 -8.03 -27.83
CA GLN A 132 6.12 -7.58 -29.14
C GLN A 132 7.33 -7.48 -30.09
N SER A 133 7.24 -8.07 -31.29
CA SER A 133 8.33 -8.01 -32.27
C SER A 133 8.42 -6.61 -32.92
N PRO A 134 9.60 -5.95 -32.89
CA PRO A 134 9.79 -4.63 -33.50
C PRO A 134 9.84 -4.67 -35.03
N GLU A 135 10.05 -5.84 -35.64
CA GLU A 135 10.19 -6.01 -37.09
C GLU A 135 8.92 -5.63 -37.87
N LYS A 136 7.76 -5.62 -37.18
CA LYS A 136 6.47 -5.24 -37.77
C LYS A 136 6.22 -3.73 -37.78
N VAL A 137 7.16 -2.91 -37.29
CA VAL A 137 7.02 -1.45 -37.21
C VAL A 137 7.72 -0.79 -38.41
N ASN A 138 6.99 -0.01 -39.20
CA ASN A 138 7.53 0.68 -40.37
C ASN A 138 8.12 2.05 -39.99
N PHE A 139 9.44 2.15 -39.93
CA PHE A 139 10.15 3.39 -39.59
C PHE A 139 10.52 4.28 -40.79
N LYS A 140 10.21 3.87 -42.04
CA LYS A 140 10.66 4.59 -43.24
C LYS A 140 10.14 6.03 -43.33
N GLY A 141 8.96 6.30 -42.75
CA GLY A 141 8.41 7.65 -42.67
C GLY A 141 9.20 8.55 -41.73
N LEU A 142 9.47 8.07 -40.52
CA LEU A 142 10.23 8.81 -39.49
C LEU A 142 11.66 9.13 -39.96
N LEU A 143 12.32 8.18 -40.62
CA LEU A 143 13.70 8.36 -41.11
C LEU A 143 13.84 9.43 -42.21
N LYS A 144 12.74 9.81 -42.88
CA LYS A 144 12.76 10.89 -43.88
C LYS A 144 12.83 12.28 -43.25
N GLU A 145 12.42 12.45 -41.99
CA GLU A 145 12.45 13.74 -41.29
C GLU A 145 13.85 14.11 -40.78
N PHE A 146 14.78 13.15 -40.76
CA PHE A 146 16.18 13.34 -40.36
C PHE A 146 17.15 13.52 -41.56
N LYS A 147 16.61 13.69 -42.77
CA LYS A 147 17.38 13.99 -43.99
C LYS A 147 17.08 15.40 -44.46
#